data_AF-V5GTE1-F1
#
_entry.id   AF-V5GTE1-F1
#
_cell.length_a   1.000
_cell.length_b   1.000
_cell.length_c   1.000
_cell.angle_alpha   90.00
_cell.angle_beta   90.00
_cell.angle_gamma   90.00
#
_symmetry.space_group_name_H-M   'P 1'
#
loop_
_entity.id
_entity.type
_entity.pdbx_description
1 polymer ?
#
loop_
_entity_poly.entity_id
_entity_poly.type
_entity_poly.pdbx_seq_one_letter_code
_entity_poly.pdbx_strand_id
1 'polypeptide(L)'
;KNLLKKIVEEDVVRVEKKLDLARPTNKRAQKKSGTESVKVDTIEKQMVNAAKNVAKDIGGDIKQTESDLLSKLLGPAENSTLSSTNLSDIVKGMKIDRDSKPAEQSRAEQVRNLLKKIKSKPESDPQEKRRQRKFVHQRQRPETVVHKIDLFGSDPLGIFTNKELKESPENKTWQSLYQRDLKLAVTHPPANYFQQMILWTEQGKLWKFPIDNEQGLDEEKKVYFTEHIFLEEHLEPWCPAKGPIRHFMELVCVGLSKNPYLTVEAKK
;
A
#
# COMPACT_ATOMS: atom_id res chain seq x y z
N LYS A 1 9.37 -35.82 -4.61
CA LYS A 1 10.50 -34.87 -4.81
C LYS A 1 10.23 -33.79 -5.88
N ASN A 2 9.02 -33.67 -6.45
CA ASN A 2 8.72 -32.71 -7.53
C ASN A 2 7.91 -31.46 -7.12
N LEU A 3 7.43 -31.38 -5.88
CA LEU A 3 6.57 -30.26 -5.44
C LEU A 3 7.39 -29.03 -5.03
N LEU A 4 8.48 -29.24 -4.28
CA LEU A 4 9.44 -28.19 -3.91
C LEU A 4 10.10 -27.53 -5.13
N LYS A 5 10.34 -28.30 -6.20
CA LYS A 5 10.92 -27.76 -7.44
C LYS A 5 9.93 -26.86 -8.20
N LYS A 6 8.63 -27.20 -8.18
CA LYS A 6 7.57 -26.38 -8.81
C LYS A 6 7.33 -25.08 -8.06
N ILE A 7 7.36 -25.10 -6.73
CA ILE A 7 7.16 -23.88 -5.92
C ILE A 7 8.32 -22.89 -6.14
N VAL A 8 9.56 -23.39 -6.25
CA VAL A 8 10.73 -22.55 -6.55
C VAL A 8 10.72 -21.99 -7.98
N GLU A 9 10.15 -22.71 -8.96
CA GLU A 9 10.00 -22.22 -10.34
C GLU A 9 8.87 -21.19 -10.51
N GLU A 10 7.80 -21.27 -9.70
CA GLU A 10 6.68 -20.32 -9.75
C GLU A 10 6.99 -18.97 -9.07
N ASP A 11 7.91 -18.94 -8.10
CA ASP A 11 8.33 -17.70 -7.40
C ASP A 11 9.33 -16.85 -8.20
N VAL A 12 9.94 -17.39 -9.26
CA VAL A 12 10.81 -16.61 -10.15
C VAL A 12 9.95 -15.90 -11.19
N VAL A 13 9.50 -14.69 -10.84
CA VAL A 13 8.91 -13.74 -11.78
C VAL A 13 9.90 -13.51 -12.92
N ARG A 14 9.65 -14.11 -14.10
CA ARG A 14 10.34 -13.75 -15.35
C ARG A 14 9.96 -12.31 -15.70
N VAL A 15 10.82 -11.36 -15.33
CA VAL A 15 10.69 -9.96 -15.74
C VAL A 15 11.20 -9.85 -17.18
N GLU A 16 10.39 -10.28 -18.13
CA GLU A 16 10.49 -9.82 -19.51
C GLU A 16 9.48 -8.69 -19.71
N LYS A 17 9.74 -7.54 -19.09
CA LYS A 17 9.06 -6.29 -19.46
C LYS A 17 10.03 -5.45 -20.27
N LYS A 18 9.82 -5.41 -21.58
CA LYS A 18 10.38 -4.34 -22.42
C LYS A 18 9.84 -3.01 -21.88
N LEU A 19 10.73 -2.21 -21.31
CA LEU A 19 10.44 -0.85 -20.87
C LEU A 19 10.37 0.05 -22.10
N ASP A 20 9.16 0.48 -22.46
CA ASP A 20 8.95 1.49 -23.49
C ASP A 20 9.27 2.88 -22.92
N LEU A 21 10.53 3.29 -23.09
CA LEU A 21 10.97 4.66 -22.78
C LEU A 21 10.56 5.60 -23.92
N ALA A 22 9.92 6.73 -23.58
CA ALA A 22 9.55 7.76 -24.53
C ALA A 22 10.80 8.34 -25.23
N ARG A 23 10.91 8.18 -26.54
CA ARG A 23 11.93 8.85 -27.36
C ARG A 23 11.36 10.15 -27.94
N PRO A 24 12.13 11.25 -27.97
CA PRO A 24 11.66 12.51 -28.54
C PRO A 24 11.45 12.40 -30.07
N THR A 25 10.38 13.03 -30.56
CA THR A 25 9.96 12.93 -31.96
C THR A 25 10.80 13.87 -32.85
N ASN A 26 11.70 13.33 -33.66
CA ASN A 26 12.35 14.11 -34.72
C ASN A 26 11.41 14.25 -35.92
N LYS A 27 10.80 15.43 -36.06
CA LYS A 27 10.04 15.82 -37.25
C LYS A 27 10.98 16.12 -38.42
N ARG A 28 11.49 15.09 -39.11
CA ARG A 28 11.98 15.20 -40.49
C ARG A 28 12.24 13.81 -41.11
N ALA A 29 11.31 13.35 -41.95
CA ALA A 29 11.55 12.65 -43.22
C ALA A 29 10.25 12.01 -43.70
N GLN A 30 9.88 12.27 -44.95
CA GLN A 30 8.71 11.71 -45.61
C GLN A 30 8.98 10.30 -46.17
N LYS A 31 7.88 9.53 -46.22
CA LYS A 31 7.47 8.55 -47.25
C LYS A 31 8.14 7.17 -47.35
N LYS A 32 7.24 6.18 -47.13
CA LYS A 32 7.06 4.86 -47.77
C LYS A 32 7.99 3.70 -47.38
N SER A 33 7.42 2.78 -46.60
CA SER A 33 7.42 1.34 -46.92
C SER A 33 6.29 0.66 -46.14
N GLY A 34 5.47 -0.13 -46.82
CA GLY A 34 4.43 -0.94 -46.19
C GLY A 34 5.07 -2.04 -45.33
N THR A 35 4.55 -2.20 -44.12
CA THR A 35 4.76 -3.39 -43.31
C THR A 35 3.50 -3.59 -42.49
N GLU A 36 2.93 -4.79 -42.61
CA GLU A 36 1.64 -5.19 -42.09
C GLU A 36 1.49 -4.88 -40.61
N SER A 37 0.50 -4.06 -40.27
CA SER A 37 0.02 -3.94 -38.90
C SER A 37 -0.62 -5.28 -38.54
N VAL A 38 0.06 -6.09 -37.74
CA VAL A 38 -0.59 -7.15 -36.97
C VAL A 38 -1.58 -6.45 -36.06
N LYS A 39 -2.85 -6.38 -36.50
CA LYS A 39 -3.96 -5.93 -35.67
C LYS A 39 -4.11 -7.00 -34.59
N VAL A 40 -3.58 -6.71 -33.40
CA VAL A 40 -3.98 -7.45 -32.21
C VAL A 40 -5.48 -7.19 -32.09
N ASP A 41 -6.29 -8.20 -32.41
CA ASP A 41 -7.73 -8.09 -32.31
C ASP A 41 -8.08 -7.72 -30.86
N THR A 42 -8.82 -6.63 -30.71
CA THR A 42 -9.35 -6.20 -29.42
C THR A 42 -10.11 -7.36 -28.78
N ILE A 43 -9.93 -7.56 -27.47
CA ILE A 43 -10.50 -8.70 -26.70
C ILE A 43 -12.00 -8.89 -27.00
N GLU A 44 -12.73 -7.80 -27.20
CA GLU A 44 -14.14 -7.80 -27.60
C GLU A 44 -14.41 -8.55 -28.91
N LYS A 45 -13.56 -8.40 -29.93
CA LYS A 45 -13.69 -9.12 -31.20
C LYS A 45 -13.41 -10.61 -31.04
N GLN A 46 -12.47 -10.96 -30.17
CA GLN A 46 -12.20 -12.36 -29.84
C GLN A 46 -13.38 -12.99 -29.10
N MET A 47 -14.04 -12.26 -28.19
CA MET A 47 -15.23 -12.73 -27.48
C MET A 47 -16.43 -12.92 -28.43
N VAL A 48 -16.67 -11.98 -29.34
CA VAL A 48 -17.72 -12.11 -30.36
C VAL A 48 -17.44 -13.28 -31.31
N ASN A 49 -16.19 -13.44 -31.76
CA ASN A 49 -15.82 -14.57 -32.62
C ASN A 49 -15.96 -15.92 -31.89
N ALA A 50 -15.62 -15.98 -30.60
CA ALA A 50 -15.78 -17.18 -29.79
C ALA A 50 -17.26 -17.54 -29.60
N ALA A 51 -18.12 -16.57 -29.24
CA ALA A 51 -19.56 -16.79 -29.11
C ALA A 51 -20.20 -17.27 -30.42
N LYS A 52 -19.76 -16.69 -31.55
CA LYS A 52 -20.21 -17.08 -32.89
C LYS A 52 -19.77 -18.49 -33.31
N ASN A 53 -18.59 -18.93 -32.89
CA ASN A 53 -18.12 -20.29 -33.18
C ASN A 53 -18.91 -21.32 -32.35
N VAL A 54 -19.12 -21.04 -31.06
CA VAL A 54 -19.93 -21.90 -30.18
C VAL A 54 -21.38 -21.99 -30.68
N ALA A 55 -21.96 -20.88 -31.14
CA ALA A 55 -23.31 -20.86 -31.70
C ALA A 55 -23.45 -21.72 -32.97
N LYS A 56 -22.38 -21.84 -33.78
CA LYS A 56 -22.35 -22.72 -34.96
C LYS A 56 -22.22 -24.20 -34.58
N ASP A 57 -21.44 -24.50 -33.54
CA ASP A 57 -21.20 -25.88 -33.10
C ASP A 57 -22.41 -26.48 -32.36
N ILE A 58 -23.18 -25.67 -31.63
CA ILE A 58 -24.39 -26.13 -30.93
C ILE A 58 -25.53 -26.42 -31.93
N GLY A 59 -25.58 -25.71 -33.06
CA GLY A 59 -26.60 -25.88 -34.10
C GLY A 59 -27.99 -25.36 -33.68
N GLY A 60 -28.74 -24.79 -34.62
CA GLY A 60 -30.04 -24.14 -34.39
C GLY A 60 -30.10 -22.71 -34.93
N ASP A 61 -30.86 -21.83 -34.29
CA ASP A 61 -30.93 -20.40 -34.66
C ASP A 61 -29.68 -19.65 -34.21
N ILE A 62 -28.62 -19.75 -35.03
CA ILE A 62 -27.27 -19.22 -34.78
C ILE A 62 -27.29 -17.76 -34.32
N LYS A 63 -28.19 -16.93 -34.86
CA LYS A 63 -28.27 -15.50 -34.53
C LYS A 63 -28.84 -15.25 -33.13
N GLN A 64 -29.85 -16.03 -32.73
CA GLN A 64 -30.49 -15.89 -31.42
C GLN A 64 -29.58 -16.47 -30.33
N THR A 65 -28.91 -17.59 -30.61
CA THR A 65 -27.96 -18.21 -29.68
C THR A 65 -26.70 -17.37 -29.51
N GLU A 66 -26.19 -16.73 -30.56
CA GLU A 66 -25.09 -15.76 -30.46
C GLU A 66 -25.48 -14.54 -29.60
N SER A 67 -26.67 -13.96 -29.82
CA SER A 67 -27.14 -12.82 -29.02
C SER A 67 -27.42 -13.17 -27.56
N ASP A 68 -27.94 -14.36 -27.29
CA ASP A 68 -28.20 -14.84 -25.92
C ASP A 68 -26.92 -15.19 -25.17
N LEU A 69 -25.90 -15.72 -25.85
CA LEU A 69 -24.58 -15.95 -25.27
C LEU A 69 -23.88 -14.62 -24.93
N LEU A 70 -23.92 -13.65 -25.85
CA LEU A 70 -23.31 -12.34 -25.61
C LEU A 70 -24.05 -11.57 -24.53
N SER A 71 -25.39 -11.63 -24.47
CA SER A 71 -26.18 -10.97 -23.43
C SER A 71 -25.95 -11.60 -22.05
N LYS A 72 -25.78 -12.92 -21.95
CA LYS A 72 -25.41 -13.59 -20.69
C LYS A 72 -23.98 -13.33 -20.26
N LEU A 73 -23.07 -13.09 -21.21
CA LEU A 73 -21.65 -12.85 -20.94
C LEU A 73 -21.35 -11.37 -20.60
N LEU A 74 -22.05 -10.43 -21.24
CA LEU A 74 -21.96 -8.99 -20.94
C LEU A 74 -22.97 -8.54 -19.88
N GLY A 75 -24.04 -9.31 -19.67
CA GLY A 75 -24.96 -9.11 -18.55
C GLY A 75 -24.31 -9.47 -17.22
N PRO A 76 -24.83 -8.97 -16.09
CA PRO A 76 -24.33 -9.37 -14.77
C PRO A 76 -24.55 -10.88 -14.64
N ALA A 77 -23.46 -11.63 -14.51
CA ALA A 77 -23.49 -13.08 -14.40
C ALA A 77 -24.41 -13.53 -13.26
N GLU A 78 -25.57 -14.10 -13.61
CA GLU A 78 -26.45 -14.81 -12.70
C GLU A 78 -25.77 -16.13 -12.32
N ASN A 79 -24.94 -16.07 -11.28
CA ASN A 79 -24.80 -17.04 -10.18
C ASN A 79 -23.67 -16.63 -9.24
N SER A 80 -23.78 -15.41 -8.72
CA SER A 80 -23.44 -15.12 -7.32
C SER A 80 -24.58 -14.26 -6.78
N THR A 81 -25.19 -14.77 -5.72
CA THR A 81 -26.50 -14.36 -5.22
C THR A 81 -26.54 -12.89 -4.79
N LEU A 82 -27.31 -12.11 -5.56
CA LEU A 82 -28.28 -11.08 -5.13
C LEU A 82 -27.74 -9.75 -4.57
N SER A 83 -27.40 -8.81 -5.45
CA SER A 83 -27.54 -7.37 -5.22
C SER A 83 -27.50 -6.57 -6.54
N SER A 84 -28.64 -6.42 -7.21
CA SER A 84 -29.03 -5.19 -7.93
C SER A 84 -30.37 -5.34 -8.67
N THR A 85 -31.43 -5.75 -7.96
CA THR A 85 -32.76 -5.28 -8.36
C THR A 85 -33.01 -3.97 -7.63
N ASN A 86 -33.49 -2.97 -8.38
CA ASN A 86 -33.57 -1.58 -7.97
C ASN A 86 -34.21 -1.39 -6.59
N LEU A 87 -33.39 -0.92 -5.64
CA LEU A 87 -33.77 -0.64 -4.24
C LEU A 87 -34.99 0.30 -4.11
N SER A 88 -35.26 1.12 -5.12
CA SER A 88 -36.41 2.02 -5.17
C SER A 88 -37.76 1.30 -5.23
N ASP A 89 -37.82 0.09 -5.80
CA ASP A 89 -39.08 -0.65 -5.95
C ASP A 89 -39.36 -1.58 -4.76
N ILE A 90 -38.30 -2.08 -4.09
CA ILE A 90 -38.43 -2.85 -2.84
C ILE A 90 -38.82 -1.93 -1.66
N VAL A 91 -38.27 -0.72 -1.60
CA VAL A 91 -38.56 0.26 -0.53
C VAL A 91 -39.97 0.86 -0.63
N LYS A 92 -40.58 0.89 -1.82
CA LYS A 92 -41.99 1.30 -1.99
C LYS A 92 -43.00 0.25 -1.52
N GLY A 93 -42.63 -1.03 -1.49
CA GLY A 93 -43.52 -2.13 -1.10
C GLY A 93 -43.51 -2.46 0.41
N MET A 94 -42.49 -2.04 1.15
CA MET A 94 -42.36 -2.34 2.58
C MET A 94 -43.04 -1.26 3.44
N LYS A 95 -44.25 -1.53 3.95
CA LYS A 95 -44.84 -0.79 5.07
C LYS A 95 -44.09 -1.15 6.36
N ILE A 96 -43.11 -0.34 6.72
CA ILE A 96 -42.33 -0.47 7.96
C ILE A 96 -42.98 0.43 9.01
N ASP A 97 -43.52 -0.19 10.07
CA ASP A 97 -43.88 0.49 11.31
C ASP A 97 -42.64 1.19 11.87
N ARG A 98 -42.76 2.51 12.02
CA ARG A 98 -41.62 3.41 12.10
C ARG A 98 -41.29 3.73 13.55
N ASP A 99 -40.91 2.73 14.33
CA ASP A 99 -40.26 2.95 15.61
C ASP A 99 -38.77 3.24 15.39
N SER A 100 -38.42 4.52 15.46
CA SER A 100 -37.07 5.03 15.24
C SER A 100 -36.10 4.53 16.31
N LYS A 101 -35.30 3.51 16.00
CA LYS A 101 -34.02 3.26 16.67
C LYS A 101 -32.91 3.97 15.87
N PRO A 102 -32.05 4.80 16.49
CA PRO A 102 -30.95 5.42 15.76
C PRO A 102 -29.91 4.36 15.41
N ALA A 103 -29.47 4.36 14.16
CA ALA A 103 -28.39 3.53 13.66
C ALA A 103 -27.10 3.74 14.49
N GLU A 104 -26.42 2.66 14.84
CA GLU A 104 -25.11 2.70 15.50
C GLU A 104 -24.09 3.34 14.54
N GLN A 105 -23.83 4.64 14.75
CA GLN A 105 -22.83 5.37 13.99
C GLN A 105 -21.44 4.88 14.37
N SER A 106 -20.61 4.57 13.37
CA SER A 106 -19.20 4.26 13.56
C SER A 106 -18.51 5.39 14.33
N ARG A 107 -17.62 5.06 15.27
CA ARG A 107 -16.89 6.03 16.11
C ARG A 107 -16.20 7.12 15.29
N ALA A 108 -15.75 6.79 14.07
CA ALA A 108 -15.15 7.75 13.15
C ALA A 108 -16.17 8.80 12.62
N GLU A 109 -17.43 8.42 12.41
CA GLU A 109 -18.50 9.33 11.98
C GLU A 109 -18.96 10.25 13.12
N GLN A 110 -19.00 9.75 14.35
CA GLN A 110 -19.28 10.57 15.54
C GLN A 110 -18.24 11.70 15.69
N VAL A 111 -16.95 11.37 15.52
CA VAL A 111 -15.87 12.36 15.59
C VAL A 111 -15.98 13.38 14.44
N ARG A 112 -16.25 12.94 13.20
CA ARG A 112 -16.47 13.86 12.06
C ARG A 112 -17.64 14.81 12.29
N ASN A 113 -18.73 14.33 12.88
CA ASN A 113 -19.90 15.15 13.18
C ASN A 113 -19.62 16.18 14.28
N LEU A 114 -18.82 15.82 15.29
CA LEU A 114 -18.37 16.76 16.34
C LEU A 114 -17.48 17.87 15.77
N LEU A 115 -16.51 17.54 14.92
CA LEU A 115 -15.64 18.55 14.29
C LEU A 115 -16.43 19.48 13.36
N LYS A 116 -17.39 18.97 12.58
CA LYS A 116 -18.28 19.80 11.75
C LYS A 116 -19.09 20.78 12.60
N LYS A 117 -19.58 20.35 13.76
CA LYS A 117 -20.38 21.19 14.68
C LYS A 117 -19.56 22.30 15.35
N ILE A 118 -18.27 22.07 15.57
CA ILE A 118 -17.35 23.09 16.08
C ILE A 118 -17.03 24.11 14.99
N LYS A 119 -16.81 23.64 13.75
CA LYS A 119 -16.46 24.49 12.60
C LYS A 119 -17.63 25.33 12.05
N SER A 120 -18.88 24.93 12.32
CA SER A 120 -20.09 25.64 11.87
C SER A 120 -20.60 26.73 12.82
N LYS A 121 -19.87 27.07 13.89
CA LYS A 121 -20.16 28.28 14.67
C LYS A 121 -19.51 29.48 13.98
N PRO A 122 -20.27 30.43 13.43
CA PRO A 122 -19.70 31.70 13.00
C PRO A 122 -19.24 32.48 14.23
N GLU A 123 -17.98 32.93 14.22
CA GLU A 123 -17.51 34.04 15.05
C GLU A 123 -18.43 35.23 14.80
N SER A 124 -19.14 35.65 15.85
CA SER A 124 -19.92 36.88 15.87
C SER A 124 -19.30 37.79 16.93
N ASP A 125 -19.10 39.05 16.55
CA ASP A 125 -18.41 40.13 17.26
C ASP A 125 -18.72 40.23 18.77
N PRO A 126 -17.73 40.65 19.59
CA PRO A 126 -17.88 40.81 21.03
C PRO A 126 -18.45 42.20 21.36
N GLN A 127 -19.61 42.56 20.82
CA GLN A 127 -20.36 43.71 21.35
C GLN A 127 -21.84 43.54 21.06
N GLU A 128 -22.64 43.88 22.08
CA GLU A 128 -24.09 43.90 22.13
C GLU A 128 -24.83 42.64 22.63
N LYS A 129 -25.52 42.88 23.77
CA LYS A 129 -26.68 42.16 24.32
C LYS A 129 -26.35 40.98 25.24
N ARG A 130 -26.01 41.38 26.48
CA ARG A 130 -26.48 40.75 27.73
C ARG A 130 -28.01 40.51 27.66
N ARG A 131 -28.45 39.50 26.92
CA ARG A 131 -29.74 38.85 27.16
C ARG A 131 -29.48 37.83 28.25
N GLN A 132 -29.91 38.17 29.47
CA GLN A 132 -30.00 37.20 30.55
C GLN A 132 -30.78 36.00 30.03
N ARG A 133 -30.07 34.88 29.83
CA ARG A 133 -30.70 33.59 29.58
C ARG A 133 -31.49 33.28 30.85
N LYS A 134 -32.81 33.48 30.81
CA LYS A 134 -33.70 32.90 31.80
C LYS A 134 -33.41 31.41 31.77
N PHE A 135 -32.81 30.90 32.83
CA PHE A 135 -32.68 29.48 33.07
C PHE A 135 -34.08 28.91 33.01
N VAL A 136 -34.41 28.25 31.90
CA VAL A 136 -35.54 27.33 31.86
C VAL A 136 -35.22 26.33 32.95
N HIS A 137 -35.98 26.39 34.05
CA HIS A 137 -35.95 25.37 35.09
C HIS A 137 -36.15 24.04 34.37
N GLN A 138 -35.05 23.29 34.21
CA GLN A 138 -35.15 21.88 33.88
C GLN A 138 -36.02 21.29 34.97
N ARG A 139 -37.23 20.85 34.59
CA ARG A 139 -38.02 19.97 35.44
C ARG A 139 -37.07 18.90 35.94
N GLN A 140 -36.88 18.86 37.25
CA GLN A 140 -36.07 17.87 37.93
C GLN A 140 -36.54 16.52 37.41
N ARG A 141 -35.72 15.90 36.54
CA ARG A 141 -35.88 14.48 36.28
C ARG A 141 -35.76 13.82 37.66
N PRO A 142 -36.65 12.88 38.03
CA PRO A 142 -36.48 12.16 39.29
C PRO A 142 -35.05 11.65 39.32
N GLU A 143 -34.32 12.02 40.37
CA GLU A 143 -32.94 11.62 40.58
C GLU A 143 -32.91 10.09 40.50
N THR A 144 -32.50 9.56 39.34
CA THR A 144 -32.10 8.17 39.27
C THR A 144 -30.96 8.07 40.24
N VAL A 145 -31.19 7.45 41.38
CA VAL A 145 -30.20 7.25 42.43
C VAL A 145 -29.09 6.43 41.82
N VAL A 146 -28.09 7.09 41.24
CA VAL A 146 -26.87 6.46 40.75
C VAL A 146 -26.12 6.07 42.01
N HIS A 147 -26.33 4.83 42.46
CA HIS A 147 -25.44 4.22 43.44
C HIS A 147 -24.03 4.27 42.85
N LYS A 148 -23.10 4.89 43.60
CA LYS A 148 -21.69 4.88 43.26
C LYS A 148 -21.19 3.46 43.51
N ILE A 149 -21.32 2.61 42.49
CA ILE A 149 -20.79 1.25 42.53
C ILE A 149 -19.28 1.38 42.37
N ASP A 150 -18.55 0.97 43.40
CA ASP A 150 -17.10 0.84 43.32
C ASP A 150 -16.76 -0.46 42.58
N LEU A 151 -16.38 -0.35 41.31
CA LEU A 151 -16.11 -1.48 40.42
C LEU A 151 -14.86 -2.27 40.81
N PHE A 152 -13.98 -1.67 41.61
CA PHE A 152 -12.70 -2.26 42.03
C PHE A 152 -12.60 -2.49 43.53
N GLY A 153 -13.68 -2.25 44.28
CA GLY A 153 -13.73 -2.42 45.73
C GLY A 153 -13.99 -3.86 46.20
N SER A 154 -14.22 -4.79 45.28
CA SER A 154 -14.43 -6.21 45.59
C SER A 154 -13.11 -6.97 45.71
N ASP A 155 -13.09 -8.02 46.53
CA ASP A 155 -11.94 -8.91 46.66
C ASP A 155 -11.54 -9.53 45.30
N PRO A 156 -10.27 -9.42 44.88
CA PRO A 156 -9.80 -10.03 43.65
C PRO A 156 -9.72 -11.55 43.78
N LEU A 157 -9.81 -12.27 42.66
CA LEU A 157 -9.84 -13.74 42.63
C LEU A 157 -8.59 -14.44 43.22
N GLY A 158 -7.50 -13.72 43.50
CA GLY A 158 -6.32 -14.25 44.19
C GLY A 158 -5.53 -15.35 43.45
N ILE A 159 -5.88 -15.66 42.19
CA ILE A 159 -5.29 -16.77 41.41
C ILE A 159 -3.82 -16.47 41.03
N PHE A 160 -3.49 -15.20 40.81
CA PHE A 160 -2.14 -14.77 40.43
C PHE A 160 -1.45 -14.11 41.64
N THR A 161 -0.71 -14.91 42.42
CA THR A 161 0.03 -14.45 43.61
C THR A 161 1.48 -14.04 43.30
N ASN A 162 2.04 -14.54 42.21
CA ASN A 162 3.43 -14.29 41.83
C ASN A 162 3.52 -13.06 40.91
N LYS A 163 4.14 -11.99 41.40
CA LYS A 163 4.42 -10.76 40.64
C LYS A 163 5.67 -10.87 39.77
N GLU A 164 6.49 -11.89 39.99
CA GLU A 164 7.73 -12.12 39.28
C GLU A 164 7.46 -12.96 38.02
N LEU A 165 7.30 -12.26 36.90
CA LEU A 165 7.17 -12.89 35.59
C LEU A 165 8.56 -13.38 35.14
N LYS A 166 8.70 -14.69 34.91
CA LYS A 166 9.91 -15.25 34.31
C LYS A 166 9.87 -14.99 32.80
N GLU A 167 10.91 -14.36 32.26
CA GLU A 167 11.07 -14.17 30.82
C GLU A 167 11.27 -15.55 30.16
N SER A 168 10.28 -15.94 29.35
CA SER A 168 10.32 -17.14 28.50
C SER A 168 11.06 -16.81 27.20
N PRO A 169 11.64 -17.78 26.47
CA PRO A 169 12.27 -17.51 25.17
C PRO A 169 11.33 -16.74 24.23
N GLU A 170 11.75 -15.53 23.89
CA GLU A 170 10.98 -14.61 23.07
C GLU A 170 10.94 -15.07 21.62
N ASN A 171 9.73 -15.28 21.10
CA ASN A 171 9.56 -15.57 19.68
C ASN A 171 9.50 -14.25 18.90
N LYS A 172 10.64 -13.89 18.28
CA LYS A 172 10.84 -12.64 17.56
C LYS A 172 9.77 -12.36 16.50
N THR A 173 9.26 -13.41 15.83
CA THR A 173 8.24 -13.27 14.79
C THR A 173 6.89 -12.88 15.38
N TRP A 174 6.46 -13.57 16.45
CA TRP A 174 5.22 -13.25 17.16
C TRP A 174 5.25 -11.85 17.77
N GLN A 175 6.38 -11.45 18.36
CA GLN A 175 6.55 -10.08 18.86
C GLN A 175 6.45 -9.04 17.75
N SER A 176 7.09 -9.27 16.60
CA SER A 176 7.01 -8.36 15.45
C SER A 176 5.58 -8.23 14.92
N LEU A 177 4.84 -9.34 14.84
CA LEU A 177 3.42 -9.33 14.44
C LEU A 177 2.56 -8.57 15.46
N TYR A 178 2.78 -8.82 16.75
CA TYR A 178 2.07 -8.14 17.81
C TYR A 178 2.33 -6.63 17.82
N GLN A 179 3.59 -6.21 17.65
CA GLN A 179 3.96 -4.80 17.52
C GLN A 179 3.31 -4.14 16.30
N ARG A 180 3.24 -4.85 15.18
CA ARG A 180 2.55 -4.38 13.97
C ARG A 180 1.06 -4.20 14.22
N ASP A 181 0.40 -5.15 14.88
CA ASP A 181 -1.02 -5.07 15.19
C ASP A 181 -1.33 -3.93 16.18
N LEU A 182 -0.47 -3.73 17.18
CA LEU A 182 -0.54 -2.56 18.06
C LEU A 182 -0.38 -1.25 17.29
N LYS A 183 0.59 -1.17 16.36
CA LYS A 183 0.77 0.00 15.49
C LYS A 183 -0.50 0.26 14.69
N LEU A 184 -1.10 -0.77 14.08
CA LEU A 184 -2.34 -0.64 13.31
C LEU A 184 -3.53 -0.17 14.16
N ALA A 185 -3.68 -0.68 15.38
CA ALA A 185 -4.73 -0.27 16.30
C ALA A 185 -4.65 1.22 16.68
N VAL A 186 -3.44 1.78 16.71
CA VAL A 186 -3.17 3.20 17.01
C VAL A 186 -3.14 4.07 15.74
N THR A 187 -2.95 3.49 14.56
CA THR A 187 -2.88 4.28 13.32
C THR A 187 -4.24 4.85 12.92
N HIS A 188 -4.29 6.17 12.77
CA HIS A 188 -5.43 6.92 12.25
C HIS A 188 -5.06 7.54 10.89
N PRO A 189 -6.03 7.88 10.02
CA PRO A 189 -5.72 8.66 8.82
C PRO A 189 -5.00 9.97 9.21
N PRO A 190 -4.03 10.44 8.41
CA PRO A 190 -3.24 11.62 8.74
C PRO A 190 -4.17 12.83 8.88
N ALA A 191 -4.14 13.47 10.05
CA ALA A 191 -4.99 14.62 10.33
C ALA A 191 -4.43 15.92 9.71
N ASN A 192 -3.13 15.96 9.48
CA ASN A 192 -2.40 17.13 8.99
C ASN A 192 -1.42 16.74 7.87
N TYR A 193 -1.10 17.71 7.02
CA TYR A 193 -0.11 17.58 5.94
C TYR A 193 1.29 17.19 6.48
N PHE A 194 1.71 17.74 7.62
CA PHE A 194 2.98 17.35 8.24
C PHE A 194 3.01 15.87 8.62
N GLN A 195 1.89 15.32 9.12
CA GLN A 195 1.80 13.90 9.45
C GLN A 195 1.88 13.02 8.19
N GLN A 196 1.32 13.50 7.08
CA GLN A 196 1.47 12.85 5.77
C GLN A 196 2.91 12.90 5.28
N MET A 197 3.61 14.03 5.45
CA MET A 197 5.05 14.12 5.14
C MET A 197 5.86 13.14 6.00
N ILE A 198 5.61 13.08 7.31
CA ILE A 198 6.29 12.15 8.21
C ILE A 198 6.09 10.71 7.73
N LEU A 199 4.85 10.34 7.43
CA LEU A 199 4.53 9.01 6.89
C LEU A 199 5.23 8.75 5.56
N TRP A 200 5.32 9.73 4.66
CA TRP A 200 6.07 9.60 3.41
C TRP A 200 7.60 9.53 3.61
N THR A 201 8.15 10.21 4.62
CA THR A 201 9.56 10.09 5.00
C THR A 201 9.87 8.72 5.63
N GLU A 202 8.99 8.18 6.48
CA GLU A 202 9.11 6.83 7.03
C GLU A 202 9.04 5.76 5.92
N GLN A 203 8.21 5.99 4.91
CA GLN A 203 8.10 5.12 3.74
C GLN A 203 9.24 5.28 2.73
N GLY A 204 10.14 6.25 2.90
CA GLY A 204 11.23 6.54 1.96
C GLY A 204 10.79 7.18 0.64
N LYS A 205 9.56 7.72 0.57
CA LYS A 205 9.06 8.44 -0.61
C LYS A 205 9.61 9.86 -0.72
N LEU A 206 9.84 10.48 0.44
CA LEU A 206 10.48 11.79 0.55
C LEU A 206 11.96 11.61 0.89
N TRP A 207 12.77 12.58 0.45
CA TRP A 207 14.17 12.70 0.87
C TRP A 207 14.25 12.98 2.37
N LYS A 208 15.32 12.50 3.00
CA LYS A 208 15.59 12.79 4.41
C LYS A 208 16.28 14.15 4.47
N PHE A 209 15.95 14.92 5.51
CA PHE A 209 16.53 16.24 5.72
C PHE A 209 17.52 16.20 6.90
N PRO A 210 18.65 16.93 6.83
CA PRO A 210 19.13 17.73 5.70
C PRO A 210 19.49 16.87 4.47
N ILE A 211 19.36 17.46 3.27
CA ILE A 211 19.61 16.73 2.02
C ILE A 211 21.09 16.34 1.96
N ASP A 212 21.34 15.04 1.91
CA ASP A 212 22.65 14.43 1.67
C ASP A 212 22.66 13.82 0.26
N ASN A 213 23.63 14.21 -0.57
CA ASN A 213 23.74 13.72 -1.94
C ASN A 213 24.18 12.24 -1.98
N GLU A 214 24.76 11.73 -0.90
CA GLU A 214 25.18 10.33 -0.76
C GLU A 214 24.07 9.44 -0.17
N GLN A 215 22.84 9.97 -0.02
CA GLN A 215 21.72 9.21 0.53
C GLN A 215 21.38 8.01 -0.37
N GLY A 216 21.49 6.80 0.19
CA GLY A 216 21.24 5.55 -0.52
C GLY A 216 22.50 4.81 -0.97
N LEU A 217 23.68 5.40 -0.79
CA LEU A 217 24.97 4.74 -1.00
C LEU A 217 25.52 4.16 0.31
N ASP A 218 24.68 3.40 1.03
CA ASP A 218 24.99 2.92 2.38
C ASP A 218 26.08 1.84 2.40
N GLU A 219 26.21 1.06 1.33
CA GLU A 219 27.18 -0.03 1.21
C GLU A 219 28.61 0.51 1.08
N GLU A 220 28.86 1.44 0.16
CA GLU A 220 30.19 2.06 -0.01
C GLU A 220 30.58 2.95 1.16
N LYS A 221 29.60 3.61 1.81
CA LYS A 221 29.86 4.42 3.01
C LYS A 221 30.44 3.60 4.16
N LYS A 222 30.15 2.30 4.20
CA LYS A 222 30.70 1.38 5.20
C LYS A 222 32.17 1.05 4.92
N VAL A 223 32.58 1.11 3.65
CA VAL A 223 33.93 0.77 3.21
C VAL A 223 34.89 1.92 3.51
N TYR A 224 36.05 1.59 4.06
CA TYR A 224 37.06 2.59 4.35
C TYR A 224 37.83 2.97 3.08
N PHE A 225 38.26 4.24 2.97
CA PHE A 225 38.89 4.75 1.74
C PHE A 225 40.17 3.99 1.36
N THR A 226 40.85 3.36 2.32
CA THR A 226 42.07 2.60 2.08
C THR A 226 41.85 1.44 1.12
N GLU A 227 40.67 0.81 1.15
CA GLU A 227 40.34 -0.29 0.26
C GLU A 227 40.17 0.19 -1.19
N HIS A 228 39.80 1.46 -1.40
CA HIS A 228 39.70 2.05 -2.73
C HIS A 228 41.07 2.48 -3.29
N ILE A 229 42.03 2.83 -2.42
CA ILE A 229 43.32 3.41 -2.82
C ILE A 229 44.43 2.36 -2.86
N PHE A 230 44.52 1.50 -1.85
CA PHE A 230 45.59 0.52 -1.67
C PHE A 230 45.19 -0.84 -2.25
N LEU A 231 45.27 -0.95 -3.57
CA LEU A 231 44.99 -2.20 -4.31
C LEU A 231 46.22 -3.13 -4.39
N GLU A 232 47.36 -2.70 -3.87
CA GLU A 232 48.64 -3.43 -3.96
C GLU A 232 48.62 -4.76 -3.20
N GLU A 233 47.85 -4.84 -2.10
CA GLU A 233 47.69 -6.06 -1.30
C GLU A 233 47.10 -7.22 -2.12
N HIS A 234 46.22 -6.92 -3.08
CA HIS A 234 45.62 -7.92 -3.96
C HIS A 234 46.55 -8.36 -5.10
N LEU A 235 47.64 -7.63 -5.33
CA LEU A 235 48.59 -7.89 -6.42
C LEU A 235 49.73 -8.84 -6.01
N GLU A 236 50.12 -8.82 -4.73
CA GLU A 236 51.21 -9.65 -4.18
C GLU A 236 51.07 -11.17 -4.38
N PRO A 237 49.86 -11.78 -4.37
CA PRO A 237 49.73 -13.24 -4.50
C PRO A 237 50.22 -13.83 -5.83
N TRP A 238 50.17 -13.06 -6.94
CA TRP A 238 50.47 -13.58 -8.28
C TRP A 238 51.49 -12.75 -9.08
N CYS A 239 51.62 -11.46 -8.78
CA CYS A 239 52.46 -10.56 -9.56
C CYS A 239 53.91 -10.57 -9.07
N PRO A 240 54.91 -10.76 -9.94
CA PRO A 240 56.33 -10.66 -9.56
C PRO A 240 56.67 -9.29 -8.98
N ALA A 241 57.56 -9.24 -7.98
CA ALA A 241 57.97 -7.98 -7.34
C ALA A 241 58.77 -7.04 -8.26
N LYS A 242 59.37 -7.56 -9.34
CA LYS A 242 60.15 -6.77 -10.31
C LYS A 242 59.83 -7.23 -11.73
N GLY A 243 59.66 -6.27 -12.65
CA GLY A 243 59.50 -6.53 -14.08
C GLY A 243 58.51 -5.59 -14.78
N PRO A 244 58.37 -5.73 -16.11
CA PRO A 244 57.44 -4.91 -16.89
C PRO A 244 55.97 -5.16 -16.53
N ILE A 245 55.63 -6.39 -16.14
CA ILE A 245 54.28 -6.75 -15.68
C ILE A 245 53.93 -6.01 -14.40
N ARG A 246 54.88 -5.90 -13.46
CA ARG A 246 54.68 -5.15 -12.21
C ARG A 246 54.43 -3.67 -12.51
N HIS A 247 55.24 -3.07 -13.38
CA HIS A 247 55.06 -1.67 -13.78
C HIS A 247 53.71 -1.42 -14.46
N PHE A 248 53.26 -2.34 -15.32
CA PHE A 248 51.94 -2.25 -15.93
C PHE A 248 50.81 -2.35 -14.90
N MET A 249 50.90 -3.31 -13.98
CA MET A 249 49.89 -3.47 -12.93
C MET A 249 49.87 -2.31 -11.94
N GLU A 250 51.01 -1.70 -11.63
CA GLU A 250 51.09 -0.47 -10.83
C GLU A 250 50.30 0.67 -11.50
N LEU A 251 50.42 0.83 -12.83
CA LEU A 251 49.62 1.81 -13.57
C LEU A 251 48.12 1.49 -13.52
N VAL A 252 47.75 0.20 -13.59
CA VAL A 252 46.35 -0.24 -13.44
C VAL A 252 45.83 0.09 -12.03
N CYS A 253 46.58 -0.22 -10.98
CA CYS A 253 46.23 0.11 -9.60
C CYS A 253 46.07 1.63 -9.40
N VAL A 254 46.98 2.43 -9.96
CA VAL A 254 46.88 3.91 -9.93
C VAL A 254 45.68 4.43 -10.72
N GLY A 255 45.30 3.78 -11.82
CA GLY A 255 44.10 4.11 -12.58
C GLY A 255 42.81 3.79 -11.82
N LEU A 256 42.75 2.60 -11.21
CA LEU A 256 41.60 2.15 -10.42
C LEU A 256 41.43 2.94 -9.12
N SER A 257 42.51 3.35 -8.47
CA SER A 257 42.44 4.15 -7.24
C SER A 257 41.85 5.54 -7.46
N LYS A 258 42.08 6.12 -8.65
CA LYS A 258 41.53 7.42 -9.04
C LYS A 258 40.10 7.35 -9.57
N ASN A 259 39.51 6.17 -9.69
CA ASN A 259 38.15 6.01 -10.22
C ASN A 259 37.10 6.09 -9.09
N PRO A 260 36.23 7.12 -9.06
CA PRO A 260 35.17 7.26 -8.07
C PRO A 260 33.88 6.51 -8.43
N TYR A 261 33.76 5.98 -9.65
CA TYR A 261 32.54 5.36 -10.16
C TYR A 261 32.50 3.84 -9.99
N LEU A 262 33.60 3.23 -9.55
CA LEU A 262 33.72 1.79 -9.34
C LEU A 262 33.74 1.48 -7.85
N THR A 263 32.97 0.47 -7.47
CA THR A 263 32.93 -0.12 -6.12
C THR A 263 34.21 -0.89 -5.83
N VAL A 264 34.55 -1.10 -4.56
CA VAL A 264 35.70 -1.95 -4.19
C VAL A 264 35.55 -3.36 -4.73
N GLU A 265 34.34 -3.92 -4.68
CA GLU A 265 34.06 -5.25 -5.22
C GLU A 265 34.36 -5.35 -6.71
N ALA A 266 34.17 -4.28 -7.48
CA ALA A 266 34.50 -4.25 -8.91
C ALA A 266 35.99 -4.01 -9.19
N LYS A 267 36.73 -3.41 -8.24
CA LYS A 267 38.18 -3.17 -8.37
C LYS A 267 39.03 -4.38 -7.99
N LYS A 268 38.48 -5.26 -7.16
CA LYS A 268 39.11 -6.49 -6.69
C LYS A 268 39.05 -7.60 -7.74
#